data_AF-A0A2D8VVC1-F1
#
_entry.id   AF-A0A2D8VVC1-F1
#
_cell.length_a   1.000
_cell.length_b   1.000
_cell.length_c   1.000
_cell.angle_alpha   90.00
_cell.angle_beta   90.00
_cell.angle_gamma   90.00
#
_symmetry.space_group_name_H-M   'P 1'
#
loop_
_entity.id
_entity.type
_entity.pdbx_description
1 polymer ?
#
loop_
_entity_poly.entity_id
_entity_poly.type
_entity_poly.pdbx_seq_one_letter_code
_entity_poly.pdbx_strand_id
1 'polypeptide(L)'
;MLYKPRGDAATPNGDKNLYWEILNGSRTGDLGNAKDGNRSYLIDLLDPAHSDYRGNAKTTEEARYTYYSIDETSAGGNTGVVEQFEPQPMVTYFENQLIKAEASARTSGFAAGLSALNAYRSWLNTGGRLNSNHNDNTKYKYEAYVDADFASNGIENADGVTKEVALLREIIEERYVSGFGTFMPFNDHRRLRGAGETNLIPPFPLNTQAATKHVERLPWSQDELTSNATVDEDPGIYAKTEVNR
;
A
#
# COMPACT_ATOMS: atom_id res chain seq x y z
N MET A 1 -15.34 0.90 -6.20
CA MET A 1 -15.15 1.72 -7.40
C MET A 1 -13.72 1.63 -7.90
N LEU A 2 -13.58 1.15 -9.13
CA LEU A 2 -12.34 1.13 -9.89
C LEU A 2 -12.59 1.89 -11.19
N TYR A 3 -11.64 2.71 -11.63
CA TYR A 3 -11.63 3.18 -13.01
C TYR A 3 -11.18 2.02 -13.88
N LYS A 4 -11.98 1.66 -14.89
CA LYS A 4 -11.65 0.60 -15.85
C LYS A 4 -11.38 1.24 -17.20
N PRO A 5 -10.12 1.30 -17.64
CA PRO A 5 -9.82 1.84 -18.95
C PRO A 5 -10.49 0.99 -20.05
N ARG A 6 -10.97 1.63 -21.13
CA ARG A 6 -11.71 0.97 -22.23
C ARG A 6 -11.26 1.41 -23.63
N GLY A 7 -10.11 2.06 -23.73
CA GLY A 7 -9.62 2.58 -24.99
C GLY A 7 -9.26 1.46 -25.97
N ASP A 8 -9.12 1.79 -27.25
CA ASP A 8 -8.63 0.85 -28.25
C ASP A 8 -7.18 0.42 -27.91
N ALA A 9 -6.92 -0.89 -27.91
CA ALA A 9 -5.60 -1.48 -27.63
C ALA A 9 -4.54 -1.04 -28.65
N ALA A 10 -4.94 -0.74 -29.89
CA ALA A 10 -4.04 -0.22 -30.92
C ALA A 10 -3.69 1.26 -30.71
N THR A 11 -4.43 1.98 -29.86
CA THR A 11 -4.12 3.38 -29.55
C THR A 11 -3.16 3.45 -28.36
N PRO A 12 -1.94 3.99 -28.55
CA PRO A 12 -0.87 3.90 -27.56
C PRO A 12 -1.02 4.83 -26.36
N ASN A 13 -1.98 5.77 -26.40
CA ASN A 13 -2.21 6.77 -25.36
C ASN A 13 -3.72 6.99 -25.19
N GLY A 14 -4.13 7.41 -23.99
CA GLY A 14 -5.51 7.74 -23.71
C GLY A 14 -6.34 6.50 -23.40
N ASP A 15 -7.10 6.61 -22.31
CA ASP A 15 -7.98 5.57 -21.80
C ASP A 15 -7.27 4.21 -21.61
N LYS A 16 -6.11 4.27 -20.94
CA LYS A 16 -5.31 3.14 -20.45
C LYS A 16 -5.02 3.29 -18.96
N ASN A 17 -4.37 2.29 -18.37
CA ASN A 17 -3.79 2.46 -17.03
C ASN A 17 -2.73 3.57 -17.09
N LEU A 18 -2.83 4.58 -16.21
CA LEU A 18 -1.91 5.72 -16.16
C LEU A 18 -0.43 5.31 -16.01
N TYR A 19 -0.14 4.27 -15.23
CA TYR A 19 1.23 3.79 -15.09
C TYR A 19 1.75 3.16 -16.38
N TRP A 20 0.88 2.43 -17.10
CA TRP A 20 1.18 1.92 -18.42
C TRP A 20 1.44 3.05 -19.41
N GLU A 21 0.65 4.13 -19.41
CA GLU A 21 0.86 5.27 -20.32
C GLU A 21 2.21 5.96 -20.09
N ILE A 22 2.63 6.10 -18.83
CA ILE A 22 3.95 6.66 -18.50
C ILE A 22 5.06 5.79 -19.10
N LEU A 23 4.96 4.46 -18.93
CA LEU A 23 5.96 3.52 -19.42
C LEU A 23 5.97 3.36 -20.94
N ASN A 24 4.79 3.36 -21.58
CA ASN A 24 4.64 3.21 -23.03
C ASN A 24 4.92 4.50 -23.79
N GLY A 25 4.76 5.65 -23.13
CA GLY A 25 5.05 6.96 -23.68
C GLY A 25 6.55 7.27 -23.73
N SER A 26 6.92 8.50 -23.38
CA SER A 26 8.30 8.97 -23.45
C SER A 26 9.12 8.76 -22.16
N ARG A 27 8.57 8.03 -21.17
CA ARG A 27 9.14 7.89 -19.82
C ARG A 27 9.39 6.44 -19.40
N THR A 28 9.72 5.57 -20.36
CA THR A 28 10.24 4.23 -20.07
C THR A 28 11.47 4.34 -19.17
N GLY A 29 11.54 3.53 -18.11
CA GLY A 29 12.62 3.56 -17.12
C GLY A 29 12.39 4.50 -15.93
N ASP A 30 11.37 5.37 -15.96
CA ASP A 30 11.09 6.32 -14.86
C ASP A 30 10.21 5.71 -13.74
N LEU A 31 9.50 4.62 -14.04
CA LEU A 31 8.51 4.02 -13.14
C LEU A 31 8.77 2.52 -12.96
N GLY A 32 9.44 2.17 -11.87
CA GLY A 32 9.75 0.81 -11.47
C GLY A 32 9.77 0.67 -9.96
N ASN A 33 9.78 -0.57 -9.48
CA ASN A 33 9.92 -0.86 -8.05
C ASN A 33 10.98 -1.92 -7.74
N ALA A 34 11.76 -2.31 -8.74
CA ALA A 34 12.99 -3.06 -8.61
C ALA A 34 13.94 -2.71 -9.77
N LYS A 35 15.14 -2.20 -9.46
CA LYS A 35 16.17 -1.83 -10.44
C LYS A 35 17.57 -1.95 -9.84
N ASP A 36 18.49 -2.59 -10.56
CA ASP A 36 19.92 -2.65 -10.20
C ASP A 36 20.19 -3.10 -8.74
N GLY A 37 19.42 -4.08 -8.25
CA GLY A 37 19.53 -4.59 -6.88
C GLY A 37 18.85 -3.72 -5.81
N ASN A 38 18.33 -2.54 -6.17
CA ASN A 38 17.49 -1.72 -5.29
C ASN A 38 16.02 -2.05 -5.53
N ARG A 39 15.24 -2.12 -4.45
CA ARG A 39 13.82 -2.47 -4.51
C ARG A 39 13.02 -1.55 -3.60
N SER A 40 11.75 -1.37 -3.94
CA SER A 40 10.83 -0.70 -3.04
C SER A 40 10.53 -1.59 -1.83
N TYR A 41 10.34 -0.98 -0.68
CA TYR A 41 10.00 -1.69 0.56
C TYR A 41 8.77 -2.60 0.42
N LEU A 42 7.77 -2.21 -0.38
CA LEU A 42 6.62 -3.07 -0.66
C LEU A 42 7.03 -4.41 -1.29
N ILE A 43 7.93 -4.38 -2.26
CA ILE A 43 8.36 -5.59 -2.95
C ILE A 43 9.18 -6.48 -2.03
N ASP A 44 10.00 -5.89 -1.17
CA ASP A 44 10.75 -6.61 -0.12
C ASP A 44 9.82 -7.28 0.90
N LEU A 45 8.73 -6.62 1.31
CA LEU A 45 7.72 -7.23 2.18
C LEU A 45 7.03 -8.45 1.56
N LEU A 46 6.88 -8.48 0.24
CA LEU A 46 6.10 -9.51 -0.46
C LEU A 46 6.95 -10.66 -1.01
N ASP A 47 8.27 -10.52 -1.02
CA ASP A 47 9.20 -11.54 -1.54
C ASP A 47 9.56 -12.58 -0.46
N PRO A 48 9.17 -13.87 -0.62
CA PRO A 48 9.53 -14.92 0.33
C PRO A 48 11.04 -15.13 0.55
N ALA A 49 11.88 -14.64 -0.35
CA ALA A 49 13.33 -14.71 -0.23
C ALA A 49 13.95 -13.54 0.55
N HIS A 50 13.19 -12.49 0.86
CA HIS A 50 13.69 -11.31 1.56
C HIS A 50 13.53 -11.46 3.09
N SER A 51 14.43 -10.84 3.87
CA SER A 51 14.38 -10.92 5.34
C SER A 51 13.15 -10.25 5.95
N ASP A 52 12.64 -9.23 5.26
CA ASP A 52 11.48 -8.44 5.68
C ASP A 52 10.17 -9.05 5.18
N TYR A 53 10.19 -10.26 4.62
CA TYR A 53 9.00 -10.95 4.14
C TYR A 53 7.92 -11.01 5.22
N ARG A 54 6.75 -10.45 4.92
CA ARG A 54 5.62 -10.41 5.87
C ARG A 54 4.85 -11.72 5.97
N GLY A 55 5.00 -12.60 4.98
CA GLY A 55 4.27 -13.86 4.98
C GLY A 55 4.72 -14.79 6.10
N ASN A 56 3.86 -15.75 6.44
CA ASN A 56 4.08 -16.67 7.56
C ASN A 56 3.33 -17.98 7.31
N ALA A 57 3.22 -18.84 8.33
CA ALA A 57 2.55 -20.13 8.20
C ALA A 57 1.09 -20.02 7.70
N LYS A 58 0.43 -18.87 7.88
CA LYS A 58 -0.95 -18.58 7.47
C LYS A 58 -1.06 -17.58 6.31
N THR A 59 0.05 -17.04 5.84
CA THR A 59 0.07 -15.97 4.82
C THR A 59 1.12 -16.25 3.74
N THR A 60 0.71 -16.25 2.48
CA THR A 60 1.61 -16.36 1.31
C THR A 60 1.35 -15.22 0.33
N GLU A 61 2.39 -14.46 0.00
CA GLU A 61 2.29 -13.21 -0.78
C GLU A 61 2.74 -13.32 -2.24
N GLU A 62 3.21 -14.48 -2.71
CA GLU A 62 3.84 -14.63 -4.03
C GLU A 62 2.96 -14.09 -5.19
N ALA A 63 1.65 -14.30 -5.12
CA ALA A 63 0.73 -13.75 -6.11
C ALA A 63 0.69 -12.20 -6.10
N ARG A 64 0.69 -11.56 -4.92
CA ARG A 64 0.74 -10.10 -4.81
C ARG A 64 2.11 -9.54 -5.16
N TYR A 65 3.18 -10.23 -4.80
CA TYR A 65 4.54 -9.91 -5.22
C TYR A 65 4.63 -9.78 -6.74
N THR A 66 4.18 -10.79 -7.47
CA THR A 66 4.21 -10.75 -8.95
C THR A 66 3.23 -9.74 -9.53
N TYR A 67 2.04 -9.57 -8.94
CA TYR A 67 1.05 -8.59 -9.41
C TYR A 67 1.50 -7.14 -9.21
N TYR A 68 2.18 -6.82 -8.11
CA TYR A 68 2.68 -5.48 -7.83
C TYR A 68 4.05 -5.20 -8.41
N SER A 69 4.78 -6.19 -8.92
CA SER A 69 6.06 -5.98 -9.59
C SER A 69 5.88 -5.16 -10.87
N ILE A 70 6.75 -4.17 -11.06
CA ILE A 70 6.72 -3.27 -12.21
C ILE A 70 8.07 -3.36 -12.94
N ASP A 71 8.04 -3.85 -14.17
CA ASP A 71 9.15 -3.76 -15.10
C ASP A 71 9.16 -2.37 -15.75
N GLU A 72 10.10 -1.53 -15.32
CA GLU A 72 10.29 -0.19 -15.85
C GLU A 72 10.78 -0.15 -17.31
N THR A 73 11.33 -1.26 -17.82
CA THR A 73 11.93 -1.33 -19.15
C THR A 73 10.93 -1.69 -20.25
N SER A 74 9.72 -2.12 -19.87
CA SER A 74 8.73 -2.63 -20.82
C SER A 74 7.30 -2.39 -20.36
N ALA A 75 6.58 -1.49 -21.04
CA ALA A 75 5.15 -1.30 -20.79
C ALA A 75 4.33 -2.58 -21.07
N GLY A 76 4.60 -3.26 -22.18
CA GLY A 76 3.89 -4.49 -22.57
C GLY A 76 4.32 -5.75 -21.82
N GLY A 77 5.46 -5.71 -21.12
CA GLY A 77 5.95 -6.83 -20.30
C GLY A 77 5.23 -6.95 -18.95
N ASN A 78 4.52 -5.91 -18.53
CA ASN A 78 3.79 -5.90 -17.28
C ASN A 78 2.41 -6.56 -17.40
N THR A 79 2.14 -7.56 -16.56
CA THR A 79 0.85 -8.31 -16.55
C THR A 79 0.00 -8.05 -15.31
N GLY A 80 0.52 -7.25 -14.36
CA GLY A 80 -0.07 -6.98 -13.06
C GLY A 80 -0.69 -5.58 -12.94
N VAL A 81 -0.35 -4.87 -11.86
CA VAL A 81 -0.96 -3.58 -11.46
C VAL A 81 -0.81 -2.45 -12.50
N VAL A 82 0.15 -2.57 -13.42
CA VAL A 82 0.40 -1.64 -14.52
C VAL A 82 0.16 -2.26 -15.90
N GLU A 83 -0.58 -3.38 -15.99
CA GLU A 83 -1.05 -3.90 -17.28
C GLU A 83 -1.93 -2.84 -17.98
N GLN A 84 -1.92 -2.87 -19.32
CA GLN A 84 -2.49 -1.85 -20.20
C GLN A 84 -3.91 -1.41 -19.82
N PHE A 85 -4.76 -2.34 -19.40
CA PHE A 85 -6.16 -2.11 -19.03
C PHE A 85 -6.46 -2.45 -17.57
N GLU A 86 -5.44 -2.67 -16.74
CA GLU A 86 -5.63 -3.01 -15.33
C GLU A 86 -6.41 -1.89 -14.63
N PRO A 87 -7.53 -2.21 -13.96
CA PRO A 87 -8.34 -1.21 -13.30
C PRO A 87 -7.62 -0.46 -12.18
N GLN A 88 -7.80 0.85 -12.14
CA GLN A 88 -7.17 1.72 -11.15
C GLN A 88 -8.06 1.94 -9.92
N PRO A 89 -7.46 1.93 -8.72
CA PRO A 89 -8.21 2.06 -7.48
C PRO A 89 -8.67 3.51 -7.26
N MET A 90 -9.97 3.69 -6.95
CA MET A 90 -10.52 4.99 -6.53
C MET A 90 -11.10 4.92 -5.12
N VAL A 91 -12.07 4.01 -4.90
CA VAL A 91 -12.65 3.71 -3.59
C VAL A 91 -12.84 2.20 -3.56
N THR A 92 -12.08 1.47 -2.76
CA THR A 92 -11.97 0.02 -2.96
C THR A 92 -12.62 -0.79 -1.85
N TYR A 93 -12.88 -2.06 -2.13
CA TYR A 93 -13.35 -2.99 -1.10
C TYR A 93 -12.31 -3.14 0.01
N PHE A 94 -11.03 -3.28 -0.33
CA PHE A 94 -9.95 -3.41 0.65
C PHE A 94 -9.87 -2.19 1.57
N GLU A 95 -9.98 -0.97 1.04
CA GLU A 95 -9.93 0.25 1.83
C GLU A 95 -11.07 0.27 2.86
N ASN A 96 -12.30 0.00 2.40
CA ASN A 96 -13.46 -0.02 3.29
C ASN A 96 -13.36 -1.13 4.37
N GLN A 97 -12.94 -2.34 3.99
CA GLN A 97 -12.80 -3.44 4.97
C GLN A 97 -11.70 -3.17 5.98
N LEU A 98 -10.58 -2.58 5.57
CA LEU A 98 -9.47 -2.29 6.48
C LEU A 98 -9.74 -1.07 7.36
N ILE A 99 -10.52 -0.07 6.88
CA ILE A 99 -11.10 0.97 7.75
C ILE A 99 -12.00 0.32 8.80
N LYS A 100 -12.87 -0.61 8.38
CA LYS A 100 -13.76 -1.33 9.29
C LYS A 100 -12.96 -2.14 10.32
N ALA A 101 -11.89 -2.82 9.91
CA ALA A 101 -11.04 -3.60 10.80
C ALA A 101 -10.36 -2.72 11.85
N GLU A 102 -9.71 -1.63 11.43
CA GLU A 102 -9.07 -0.68 12.35
C GLU A 102 -10.10 -0.04 13.30
N ALA A 103 -11.22 0.44 12.77
CA ALA A 103 -12.28 1.04 13.57
C ALA A 103 -12.87 0.05 14.59
N SER A 104 -13.10 -1.20 14.19
CA SER A 104 -13.61 -2.26 15.08
C SER A 104 -12.61 -2.58 16.19
N ALA A 105 -11.31 -2.68 15.87
CA ALA A 105 -10.25 -2.88 16.86
C ALA A 105 -10.21 -1.74 17.88
N ARG A 106 -10.29 -0.48 17.41
CA ARG A 106 -10.18 0.71 18.25
C ARG A 106 -11.42 0.99 19.11
N THR A 107 -12.61 0.67 18.61
CA THR A 107 -13.88 1.02 19.28
C THR A 107 -14.54 -0.13 20.02
N SER A 108 -14.33 -1.36 19.54
CA SER A 108 -14.98 -2.57 20.04
C SER A 108 -13.97 -3.62 20.54
N GLY A 109 -12.67 -3.32 20.47
CA GLY A 109 -11.60 -4.16 21.02
C GLY A 109 -11.13 -5.28 20.08
N PHE A 110 -10.16 -6.06 20.59
CA PHE A 110 -9.40 -7.07 19.84
C PHE A 110 -10.28 -8.07 19.07
N ALA A 111 -11.26 -8.69 19.73
CA ALA A 111 -12.09 -9.73 19.09
C ALA A 111 -12.89 -9.20 17.89
N ALA A 112 -13.41 -7.98 17.98
CA ALA A 112 -14.15 -7.34 16.89
C ALA A 112 -13.23 -6.96 15.72
N GLY A 113 -12.04 -6.41 16.03
CA GLY A 113 -11.01 -6.11 15.04
C GLY A 113 -10.51 -7.36 14.31
N LEU A 114 -10.21 -8.43 15.05
CA LEU A 114 -9.75 -9.71 14.51
C LEU A 114 -10.81 -10.34 13.60
N SER A 115 -12.08 -10.31 14.01
CA SER A 115 -13.20 -10.80 13.18
C SER A 115 -13.29 -10.04 11.85
N ALA A 116 -13.17 -8.70 11.89
CA ALA A 116 -13.19 -7.86 10.69
C ALA A 116 -11.95 -8.10 9.79
N LEU A 117 -10.76 -8.24 10.38
CA LEU A 117 -9.54 -8.59 9.64
C LEU A 117 -9.67 -9.96 8.98
N ASN A 118 -10.18 -10.97 9.69
CA ASN A 118 -10.37 -12.32 9.14
C ASN A 118 -11.42 -12.35 8.01
N ALA A 119 -12.45 -11.52 8.07
CA ALA A 119 -13.39 -11.35 6.96
C ALA A 119 -12.68 -10.81 5.70
N TYR A 120 -11.76 -9.87 5.88
CA TYR A 120 -10.93 -9.36 4.79
C TYR A 120 -9.93 -10.42 4.28
N ARG A 121 -9.26 -11.15 5.16
CA ARG A 121 -8.35 -12.25 4.80
C ARG A 121 -9.06 -13.34 4.01
N SER A 122 -10.31 -13.67 4.37
CA SER A 122 -11.13 -14.60 3.59
C SER A 122 -11.35 -14.14 2.15
N TRP A 123 -11.45 -12.82 1.88
CA TRP A 123 -11.55 -12.28 0.53
C TRP A 123 -10.20 -12.32 -0.20
N LEU A 124 -9.10 -12.03 0.49
CA LEU A 124 -7.75 -12.24 -0.08
C LEU A 124 -7.53 -13.71 -0.47
N ASN A 125 -8.06 -14.65 0.30
CA ASN A 125 -7.98 -16.08 0.02
C ASN A 125 -8.84 -16.56 -1.18
N THR A 126 -9.52 -15.64 -1.88
CA THR A 126 -10.16 -15.90 -3.19
C THR A 126 -9.42 -15.22 -4.34
N GLY A 127 -8.19 -14.75 -4.09
CA GLY A 127 -7.40 -13.95 -5.02
C GLY A 127 -7.59 -12.44 -4.87
N GLY A 128 -8.52 -11.99 -4.02
CA GLY A 128 -8.70 -10.57 -3.72
C GLY A 128 -8.88 -9.69 -4.96
N ARG A 129 -7.94 -8.75 -5.17
CA ARG A 129 -7.91 -7.82 -6.32
C ARG A 129 -7.12 -8.36 -7.53
N LEU A 130 -6.43 -9.48 -7.40
CA LEU A 130 -5.56 -10.00 -8.45
C LEU A 130 -6.35 -10.19 -9.76
N ASN A 131 -5.74 -9.78 -10.87
CA ASN A 131 -6.28 -10.05 -12.19
C ASN A 131 -6.05 -11.54 -12.58
N SER A 132 -6.56 -11.95 -13.73
CA SER A 132 -6.50 -13.34 -14.18
C SER A 132 -5.08 -13.88 -14.39
N ASN A 133 -4.09 -13.03 -14.64
CA ASN A 133 -2.70 -13.46 -14.84
C ASN A 133 -2.02 -13.82 -13.52
N HIS A 134 -2.51 -13.28 -12.40
CA HIS A 134 -1.90 -13.43 -11.08
C HIS A 134 -2.80 -14.17 -10.08
N ASN A 135 -4.05 -14.46 -10.42
CA ASN A 135 -4.97 -15.21 -9.56
C ASN A 135 -4.73 -16.73 -9.65
N ASP A 136 -3.62 -17.17 -9.06
CA ASP A 136 -3.25 -18.58 -8.89
C ASP A 136 -3.34 -18.96 -7.40
N ASN A 137 -4.29 -19.83 -7.06
CA ASN A 137 -4.55 -20.24 -5.68
C ASN A 137 -3.44 -21.08 -5.04
N THR A 138 -2.42 -21.48 -5.82
CA THR A 138 -1.22 -22.12 -5.29
C THR A 138 -0.18 -21.09 -4.80
N LYS A 139 -0.35 -19.81 -5.18
CA LYS A 139 0.59 -18.70 -4.93
C LYS A 139 0.11 -17.69 -3.90
N TYR A 140 -1.05 -17.92 -3.32
CA TYR A 140 -1.53 -17.11 -2.20
C TYR A 140 -2.22 -17.97 -1.16
N LYS A 141 -2.15 -17.50 0.08
CA LYS A 141 -2.79 -18.14 1.23
C LYS A 141 -3.06 -17.07 2.26
N TYR A 142 -4.28 -17.03 2.81
CA TYR A 142 -4.69 -16.13 3.88
C TYR A 142 -5.62 -16.86 4.84
N GLU A 143 -5.06 -17.77 5.62
CA GLU A 143 -5.82 -18.48 6.65
C GLU A 143 -6.24 -17.51 7.77
N ALA A 144 -7.36 -17.80 8.42
CA ALA A 144 -7.84 -16.98 9.52
C ALA A 144 -6.85 -17.01 10.69
N TYR A 145 -6.57 -15.82 11.23
CA TYR A 145 -5.84 -15.69 12.48
C TYR A 145 -6.74 -15.99 13.68
N VAL A 146 -6.13 -16.42 14.76
CA VAL A 146 -6.77 -16.68 16.06
C VAL A 146 -6.08 -15.87 17.15
N ASP A 147 -6.70 -15.77 18.33
CA ASP A 147 -6.16 -15.02 19.48
C ASP A 147 -4.71 -15.36 19.87
N ALA A 148 -4.28 -16.60 19.61
CA ALA A 148 -2.92 -17.06 19.91
C ALA A 148 -1.87 -16.47 18.96
N ASP A 149 -2.27 -16.13 17.72
CA ASP A 149 -1.36 -15.57 16.71
C ASP A 149 -0.86 -14.18 17.11
N PHE A 150 -1.65 -13.45 17.91
CA PHE A 150 -1.32 -12.12 18.41
C PHE A 150 -0.84 -12.12 19.87
N ALA A 151 -0.86 -13.27 20.56
CA ALA A 151 -0.28 -13.36 21.91
C ALA A 151 1.23 -13.10 21.87
N SER A 152 1.87 -12.81 23.01
CA SER A 152 3.32 -12.63 23.04
C SER A 152 4.03 -13.86 22.45
N ASN A 153 4.96 -13.64 21.50
CA ASN A 153 5.63 -14.67 20.70
C ASN A 153 4.71 -15.43 19.72
N GLY A 154 3.50 -14.94 19.50
CA GLY A 154 2.62 -15.40 18.42
C GLY A 154 3.16 -14.98 17.06
N ILE A 155 2.63 -15.57 15.99
CA ILE A 155 3.14 -15.38 14.63
C ILE A 155 3.07 -13.92 14.14
N GLU A 156 2.15 -13.11 14.69
CA GLU A 156 1.99 -11.67 14.39
C GLU A 156 2.55 -10.78 15.53
N ASN A 157 3.21 -11.35 16.53
CA ASN A 157 3.64 -10.64 17.73
C ASN A 157 4.94 -11.22 18.32
N ALA A 158 5.96 -11.30 17.48
CA ALA A 158 7.27 -11.81 17.85
C ALA A 158 7.99 -10.92 18.88
N ASP A 159 7.70 -9.62 18.91
CA ASP A 159 8.32 -8.65 19.82
C ASP A 159 7.57 -8.48 21.16
N GLY A 160 6.47 -9.20 21.35
CA GLY A 160 5.80 -9.32 22.65
C GLY A 160 5.03 -8.08 23.10
N VAL A 161 4.55 -7.25 22.16
CA VAL A 161 3.63 -6.16 22.49
C VAL A 161 2.26 -6.68 22.93
N THR A 162 1.35 -5.79 23.35
CA THR A 162 -0.04 -6.18 23.62
C THR A 162 -0.72 -6.71 22.36
N LYS A 163 -1.68 -7.63 22.49
CA LYS A 163 -2.46 -8.20 21.38
C LYS A 163 -3.13 -7.12 20.51
N GLU A 164 -3.61 -6.06 21.15
CA GLU A 164 -4.26 -4.92 20.50
C GLU A 164 -3.29 -4.17 19.57
N VAL A 165 -2.07 -3.92 20.05
CA VAL A 165 -1.02 -3.27 19.24
C VAL A 165 -0.58 -4.17 18.10
N ALA A 166 -0.38 -5.47 18.33
CA ALA A 166 -0.02 -6.42 17.27
C ALA A 166 -1.11 -6.49 16.19
N LEU A 167 -2.38 -6.55 16.58
CA LEU A 167 -3.51 -6.53 15.65
C LEU A 167 -3.56 -5.22 14.84
N LEU A 168 -3.38 -4.07 15.49
CA LEU A 168 -3.36 -2.79 14.79
C LEU A 168 -2.17 -2.71 13.82
N ARG A 169 -1.00 -3.21 14.19
CA ARG A 169 0.18 -3.28 13.28
C ARG A 169 -0.13 -4.08 12.04
N GLU A 170 -0.66 -5.28 12.17
CA GLU A 170 -1.05 -6.12 11.02
C GLU A 170 -2.10 -5.42 10.14
N ILE A 171 -3.12 -4.79 10.74
CA ILE A 171 -4.12 -4.04 9.98
C ILE A 171 -3.49 -2.86 9.22
N ILE A 172 -2.57 -2.10 9.83
CA ILE A 172 -1.91 -0.96 9.18
C ILE A 172 -0.92 -1.43 8.09
N GLU A 173 -0.18 -2.51 8.32
CA GLU A 173 0.71 -3.08 7.30
C GLU A 173 -0.10 -3.59 6.09
N GLU A 174 -1.21 -4.26 6.34
CA GLU A 174 -2.11 -4.71 5.28
C GLU A 174 -2.74 -3.52 4.52
N ARG A 175 -3.02 -2.39 5.20
CA ARG A 175 -3.38 -1.13 4.52
C ARG A 175 -2.26 -0.62 3.63
N TYR A 176 -1.01 -0.65 4.09
CA TYR A 176 0.13 -0.24 3.27
C TYR A 176 0.25 -1.09 1.99
N VAL A 177 0.18 -2.42 2.13
CA VAL A 177 0.29 -3.36 1.00
C VAL A 177 -0.87 -3.21 0.01
N SER A 178 -2.11 -3.27 0.51
CA SER A 178 -3.30 -3.22 -0.34
C SER A 178 -3.57 -1.83 -0.91
N GLY A 179 -3.08 -0.79 -0.24
CA GLY A 179 -3.16 0.61 -0.68
C GLY A 179 -2.15 1.01 -1.73
N PHE A 180 -1.30 0.10 -2.22
CA PHE A 180 -0.31 0.43 -3.24
C PHE A 180 -0.97 1.07 -4.48
N GLY A 181 -0.37 2.17 -4.95
CA GLY A 181 -0.91 2.99 -6.03
C GLY A 181 -2.06 3.93 -5.63
N THR A 182 -2.34 4.12 -4.33
CA THR A 182 -3.31 5.10 -3.80
C THR A 182 -2.64 6.08 -2.83
N PHE A 183 -3.39 7.08 -2.35
CA PHE A 183 -2.94 7.96 -1.27
C PHE A 183 -3.04 7.35 0.13
N MET A 184 -3.61 6.15 0.27
CA MET A 184 -3.86 5.55 1.60
C MET A 184 -2.57 5.38 2.42
N PRO A 185 -1.46 4.81 1.90
CA PRO A 185 -0.21 4.70 2.66
C PRO A 185 0.36 6.05 3.10
N PHE A 186 0.32 7.06 2.22
CA PHE A 186 0.79 8.42 2.53
C PHE A 186 -0.06 9.10 3.62
N ASN A 187 -1.37 8.92 3.56
CA ASN A 187 -2.30 9.48 4.54
C ASN A 187 -2.17 8.78 5.90
N ASP A 188 -2.11 7.44 5.91
CA ASP A 188 -1.98 6.67 7.15
C ASP A 188 -0.67 6.97 7.86
N HIS A 189 0.45 7.05 7.14
CA HIS A 189 1.72 7.41 7.78
C HIS A 189 1.63 8.79 8.47
N ARG A 190 1.05 9.81 7.82
CA ARG A 190 0.93 11.15 8.42
C ARG A 190 -0.03 11.16 9.61
N ARG A 191 -1.18 10.50 9.48
CA ARG A 191 -2.18 10.36 10.55
C ARG A 191 -1.58 9.70 11.79
N LEU A 192 -0.85 8.59 11.61
CA LEU A 192 -0.22 7.86 12.72
C LEU A 192 0.89 8.68 13.39
N ARG A 193 1.71 9.41 12.62
CA ARG A 193 2.67 10.37 13.20
C ARG A 193 1.97 11.47 14.01
N GLY A 194 0.88 12.03 13.48
CA GLY A 194 0.08 13.06 14.15
C GLY A 194 -0.53 12.56 15.46
N ALA A 195 -1.00 11.31 15.49
CA ALA A 195 -1.57 10.67 16.66
C ALA A 195 -0.52 10.16 17.68
N GLY A 196 0.78 10.27 17.37
CA GLY A 196 1.85 9.71 18.21
C GLY A 196 1.96 8.18 18.17
N GLU A 197 1.28 7.52 17.23
CA GLU A 197 1.22 6.06 17.08
C GLU A 197 2.31 5.56 16.11
N THR A 198 3.54 6.08 16.25
CA THR A 198 4.64 5.79 15.31
C THR A 198 5.06 4.33 15.33
N ASN A 199 4.77 3.60 16.41
CA ASN A 199 5.00 2.17 16.55
C ASN A 199 4.10 1.30 15.66
N LEU A 200 3.08 1.87 15.01
CA LEU A 200 2.20 1.19 14.06
C LEU A 200 2.62 1.40 12.59
N ILE A 201 3.55 2.31 12.33
CA ILE A 201 3.92 2.72 10.98
C ILE A 201 4.82 1.65 10.34
N PRO A 202 4.49 1.16 9.13
CA PRO A 202 5.39 0.28 8.38
C PRO A 202 6.73 0.99 8.15
N PRO A 203 7.88 0.39 8.49
CA PRO A 203 9.17 1.06 8.57
C PRO A 203 9.84 1.24 7.20
N PHE A 204 9.09 1.68 6.19
CA PHE A 204 9.68 1.94 4.88
C PHE A 204 10.72 3.07 4.97
N PRO A 205 11.89 2.91 4.34
CA PRO A 205 13.00 3.85 4.48
C PRO A 205 12.72 5.18 3.78
N LEU A 206 13.48 6.19 4.15
CA LEU A 206 13.55 7.43 3.39
C LEU A 206 14.31 7.18 2.08
N ASN A 207 13.88 7.84 1.00
CA ASN A 207 14.45 7.64 -0.34
C ASN A 207 15.95 7.95 -0.43
N THR A 208 16.50 8.73 0.50
CA THR A 208 17.93 9.02 0.57
C THR A 208 18.39 9.05 2.02
N GLN A 209 19.66 8.69 2.26
CA GLN A 209 20.27 8.74 3.59
C GLN A 209 20.42 10.17 4.13
N ALA A 210 20.34 11.18 3.27
CA ALA A 210 20.41 12.59 3.67
C ALA A 210 19.09 13.11 4.26
N ALA A 211 17.97 12.45 3.94
CA ALA A 211 16.69 12.81 4.52
C ALA A 211 16.60 12.29 5.95
N THR A 212 16.06 13.12 6.86
CA THR A 212 15.85 12.75 8.27
C THR A 212 14.39 12.79 8.69
N LYS A 213 13.49 13.18 7.78
CA LYS A 213 12.07 13.36 8.02
C LYS A 213 11.28 12.96 6.78
N HIS A 214 10.13 12.34 7.00
CA HIS A 214 9.12 12.18 5.97
C HIS A 214 8.35 13.50 5.79
N VAL A 215 7.86 13.72 4.57
CA VAL A 215 7.07 14.92 4.24
C VAL A 215 5.66 14.84 4.86
N GLU A 216 5.09 16.01 5.13
CA GLU A 216 3.77 16.22 5.70
C GLU A 216 2.73 16.62 4.65
N ARG A 217 3.15 17.08 3.46
CA ARG A 217 2.25 17.55 2.38
C ARG A 217 2.96 17.59 1.03
N LEU A 218 2.19 17.84 -0.02
CA LEU A 218 2.69 18.26 -1.33
C LEU A 218 2.94 19.78 -1.33
N PRO A 219 3.94 20.27 -2.10
CA PRO A 219 4.21 21.70 -2.21
C PRO A 219 3.06 22.44 -2.87
N TRP A 220 2.93 23.73 -2.57
CA TRP A 220 2.00 24.61 -3.29
C TRP A 220 2.59 24.97 -4.65
N SER A 221 1.72 25.15 -5.65
CA SER A 221 2.20 25.59 -6.97
C SER A 221 2.61 27.06 -6.89
N GLN A 222 3.67 27.40 -7.61
CA GLN A 222 4.15 28.79 -7.67
C GLN A 222 3.09 29.72 -8.29
N ASP A 223 2.28 29.21 -9.22
CA ASP A 223 1.22 29.98 -9.86
C ASP A 223 0.11 30.36 -8.87
N GLU A 224 -0.26 29.47 -7.94
CA GLU A 224 -1.22 29.79 -6.88
C GLU A 224 -0.68 30.86 -5.94
N LEU A 225 0.60 30.76 -5.53
CA LEU A 225 1.24 31.77 -4.69
C LEU A 225 1.29 33.16 -5.37
N THR A 226 1.57 33.18 -6.67
CA THR A 226 1.76 34.44 -7.42
C THR A 226 0.42 35.11 -7.74
N SER A 227 -0.64 34.31 -7.93
CA SER A 227 -1.97 34.81 -8.34
C SER A 227 -2.91 35.09 -7.17
N ASN A 228 -2.63 34.56 -5.97
CA ASN A 228 -3.48 34.71 -4.80
C ASN A 228 -2.82 35.54 -3.68
N ALA A 229 -3.17 36.82 -3.62
CA ALA A 229 -2.65 37.75 -2.60
C ALA A 229 -3.06 37.43 -1.14
N THR A 230 -3.89 36.40 -0.90
CA THR A 230 -4.23 35.95 0.46
C THR A 230 -3.26 34.92 1.02
N VAL A 231 -2.27 34.50 0.23
CA VAL A 231 -1.29 33.49 0.59
C VAL A 231 0.11 34.07 0.44
N ASP A 232 0.80 34.23 1.56
CA ASP A 232 2.11 34.91 1.58
C ASP A 232 3.24 34.02 1.06
N GLU A 233 3.29 32.75 1.48
CA GLU A 233 4.36 31.80 1.12
C GLU A 233 3.93 30.33 1.30
N ASP A 234 4.64 29.39 0.66
CA ASP A 234 4.46 27.95 0.89
C ASP A 234 4.95 27.57 2.30
N PRO A 235 4.10 26.96 3.16
CA PRO A 235 4.50 26.46 4.48
C PRO A 235 5.65 25.45 4.42
N GLY A 236 5.89 24.84 3.26
CA GLY A 236 6.92 23.84 3.02
C GLY A 236 6.45 22.43 3.31
N ILE A 237 7.10 21.46 2.66
CA ILE A 237 6.72 20.04 2.68
C ILE A 237 6.83 19.39 4.07
N TYR A 238 7.56 19.98 5.02
CA TYR A 238 7.74 19.45 6.38
C TYR A 238 6.84 20.11 7.43
N ALA A 239 6.09 21.15 7.07
CA ALA A 239 5.16 21.78 8.01
C ALA A 239 3.94 20.89 8.25
N LYS A 240 3.72 20.53 9.53
CA LYS A 240 2.55 19.77 9.95
C LYS A 240 1.25 20.44 9.50
N THR A 241 0.36 19.66 8.90
CA THR A 241 -1.02 20.09 8.61
C THR A 241 -1.79 20.26 9.91
N GLU A 242 -2.82 21.11 9.91
CA GLU A 242 -3.62 21.39 11.13
C GLU A 242 -4.20 20.13 11.76
N VAL A 243 -4.64 19.18 10.94
CA VAL A 243 -5.17 17.88 11.37
C VAL A 243 -4.13 17.02 12.11
N ASN A 244 -2.84 17.24 11.87
CA ASN A 244 -1.73 16.45 12.41
C ASN A 244 -0.87 17.23 13.43
N ARG A 245 -1.33 18.40 13.89
CA ARG A 245 -0.62 19.22 14.89
C ARG A 245 -0.71 18.60 16.27
#